data_AF-A0A973AX97-F1
#
_entry.id   AF-A0A973AX97-F1
#
_cell.length_a   1.000
_cell.length_b   1.000
_cell.length_c   1.000
_cell.angle_alpha   90.00
_cell.angle_beta   90.00
_cell.angle_gamma   90.00
#
_symmetry.space_group_name_H-M   'P 1'
#
loop_
_entity.id
_entity.type
_entity.pdbx_description
1 polymer ?
#
loop_
_entity_poly.entity_id
_entity_poly.type
_entity_poly.pdbx_seq_one_letter_code
_entity_poly.pdbx_strand_id
1 'polypeptide(L)'
;MDLADILTTSEEEPQQAPDSASDPAAALDFHRLRWPLNNKVAAGTVAAGEGSDRIRLRKVAATLSEQGFSVSGAEPASYVPGAKVSISAHFGSAGNASRPSVTLGDIADLEEALESVQNAFQRQGFAALVTMEDTIAFPSGYNEESARYVEAGGYGGRFSGKISGEELLSWRAVISEVSEHDIDGWISISVSAEKALQWIEAGARGSYEASRWMDAGQDCDGAKEWIAVGIGVWNSGEWVAAGLGPDDAEGWVEVGVSERASAAEWEAAGFDPDSARALLSIRGLHSPDQGKLLTDNNVPEDTINDLAAAKLSAADIQAVAEWVGRYKIELPEALEWASLGRTFIGPGKRGRWHKAGFIPQQIKVWQKVLGKLTISLDEVRALVATGHDPEAAEKWAEAHPALARGSVSQVWIDAGLSPDDAQEWVKMNPAFVNYSLVKGWLDDGLDETQAKQWAAAATAFDQPALCDRAVVKSWIEADQRCQDPEMTAKLMQITSPELLPQIIELLT
;
A
#
# COMPACT_ATOMS: atom_id res chain seq x y z
N MET A 1 -8.02 -3.04 42.50
CA MET A 1 -8.56 -3.30 41.16
C MET A 1 -9.66 -2.28 40.97
N ASP A 2 -9.35 -1.23 40.21
CA ASP A 2 -10.24 -0.12 39.88
C ASP A 2 -9.86 0.34 38.47
N LEU A 3 -10.87 0.62 37.64
CA LEU A 3 -10.83 0.60 36.17
C LEU A 3 -11.14 2.01 35.65
N ALA A 4 -10.21 2.94 35.79
CA ALA A 4 -10.44 4.33 35.37
C ALA A 4 -9.20 5.14 34.91
N ASP A 5 -8.03 4.55 34.63
CA ASP A 5 -6.83 5.36 34.31
C ASP A 5 -5.88 4.76 33.24
N ILE A 6 -6.42 4.22 32.15
CA ILE A 6 -5.61 3.96 30.95
C ILE A 6 -6.45 4.33 29.74
N LEU A 7 -6.14 5.47 29.11
CA LEU A 7 -6.03 5.67 27.66
C LEU A 7 -5.81 7.17 27.38
N THR A 8 -4.54 7.55 27.24
CA THR A 8 -4.08 8.78 26.58
C THR A 8 -3.29 8.36 25.35
N THR A 9 -3.86 8.55 24.16
CA THR A 9 -3.21 8.58 22.84
C THR A 9 -4.24 9.20 21.89
N SER A 10 -4.03 10.44 21.43
CA SER A 10 -3.28 10.85 20.24
C SER A 10 -4.23 11.15 19.08
N GLU A 11 -4.00 12.30 18.47
CA GLU A 11 -4.69 12.84 17.30
C GLU A 11 -4.66 11.87 16.12
N GLU A 12 -5.79 11.70 15.43
CA GLU A 12 -5.82 11.41 14.00
C GLU A 12 -6.88 12.30 13.32
N GLU A 13 -6.44 12.97 12.26
CA GLU A 13 -7.26 13.70 11.28
C GLU A 13 -8.29 12.78 10.61
N PRO A 14 -9.53 13.25 10.34
CA PRO A 14 -10.35 12.61 9.34
C PRO A 14 -9.90 13.05 7.93
N GLN A 15 -9.45 12.05 7.17
CA GLN A 15 -9.23 12.09 5.73
C GLN A 15 -10.52 12.42 4.95
N GLN A 16 -10.31 13.18 3.85
CA GLN A 16 -11.06 13.28 2.59
C GLN A 16 -12.60 13.15 2.58
N ALA A 17 -13.25 14.21 2.09
CA ALA A 17 -14.66 14.24 1.73
C ALA A 17 -14.94 13.56 0.38
N PRO A 18 -16.15 13.01 0.16
CA PRO A 18 -16.53 12.41 -1.11
C PRO A 18 -16.81 13.47 -2.18
N ASP A 19 -16.24 13.25 -3.37
CA ASP A 19 -16.60 13.94 -4.61
C ASP A 19 -18.04 13.59 -5.01
N SER A 20 -19.00 14.42 -4.59
CA SER A 20 -20.21 14.80 -5.34
C SER A 20 -21.21 15.50 -4.43
N ALA A 21 -21.26 16.83 -4.46
CA ALA A 21 -22.35 17.60 -3.85
C ALA A 21 -23.03 18.46 -4.92
N SER A 22 -24.15 17.96 -5.45
CA SER A 22 -25.06 18.66 -6.36
C SER A 22 -26.21 19.37 -5.63
N ASP A 23 -26.01 19.75 -4.36
CA ASP A 23 -27.01 20.45 -3.54
C ASP A 23 -26.57 21.88 -3.17
N PRO A 24 -27.23 22.94 -3.69
CA PRO A 24 -26.95 24.34 -3.36
C PRO A 24 -27.12 24.69 -1.88
N ALA A 25 -27.94 23.94 -1.12
CA ALA A 25 -28.16 24.20 0.30
C ALA A 25 -26.95 23.81 1.17
N ALA A 26 -26.23 22.74 0.79
CA ALA A 26 -25.03 22.27 1.48
C ALA A 26 -23.83 23.21 1.27
N ALA A 27 -23.71 23.83 0.09
CA ALA A 27 -22.69 24.84 -0.18
C ALA A 27 -22.86 26.11 0.67
N LEU A 28 -24.11 26.47 1.00
CA LEU A 28 -24.44 27.64 1.81
C LEU A 28 -24.10 27.45 3.29
N ASP A 29 -24.30 26.25 3.84
CA ASP A 29 -23.91 25.93 5.22
C ASP A 29 -22.40 25.75 5.38
N PHE A 30 -21.70 25.26 4.34
CA PHE A 30 -20.23 25.19 4.33
C PHE A 30 -19.57 26.58 4.40
N HIS A 31 -20.18 27.60 3.77
CA HIS A 31 -19.71 28.98 3.86
C HIS A 31 -19.92 29.63 5.24
N ARG A 32 -20.92 29.20 6.01
CA ARG A 32 -21.21 29.71 7.37
C ARG A 32 -20.20 29.25 8.42
N LEU A 33 -19.54 28.11 8.20
CA LEU A 33 -18.61 27.49 9.15
C LEU A 33 -17.18 28.06 9.07
N ARG A 34 -16.76 28.63 7.92
CA ARG A 34 -15.37 29.08 7.74
C ARG A 34 -15.01 30.47 8.28
N TRP A 35 -15.98 31.27 8.76
CA TRP A 35 -15.72 32.70 9.04
C TRP A 35 -16.36 33.20 10.34
N PRO A 36 -15.69 33.00 11.49
CA PRO A 36 -16.23 33.27 12.83
C PRO A 36 -16.63 34.74 13.07
N LEU A 37 -16.03 35.68 12.34
CA LEU A 37 -16.29 37.12 12.49
C LEU A 37 -17.71 37.50 12.03
N ASN A 38 -18.21 36.86 10.97
CA ASN A 38 -19.55 37.14 10.41
C ASN A 38 -20.66 36.68 11.35
N ASN A 39 -20.46 35.56 12.05
CA ASN A 39 -21.43 35.03 13.01
C ASN A 39 -21.55 35.93 14.24
N LYS A 40 -20.44 36.55 14.68
CA LYS A 40 -20.43 37.45 15.85
C LYS A 40 -21.12 38.79 15.61
N VAL A 41 -20.99 39.33 14.39
CA VAL A 41 -21.67 40.58 13.98
C VAL A 41 -23.17 40.33 13.77
N ALA A 42 -23.55 39.22 13.10
CA ALA A 42 -24.95 38.84 12.93
C ALA A 42 -25.66 38.51 14.27
N ALA A 43 -24.91 37.96 15.24
CA ALA A 43 -25.41 37.69 16.59
C ALA A 43 -25.41 38.93 17.51
N GLY A 44 -25.01 40.12 17.03
CA GLY A 44 -25.01 41.36 17.83
C GLY A 44 -23.98 41.40 18.96
N THR A 45 -22.98 40.52 18.94
CA THR A 45 -21.99 40.37 20.03
C THR A 45 -20.77 41.29 19.91
N VAL A 46 -20.69 42.11 18.85
CA VAL A 46 -19.67 43.16 18.65
C VAL A 46 -20.38 44.45 18.22
N ALA A 47 -19.97 45.60 18.78
CA ALA A 47 -20.58 46.90 18.49
C ALA A 47 -20.32 47.35 17.04
N ALA A 48 -21.30 48.02 16.43
CA ALA A 48 -21.35 48.40 15.00
C ALA A 48 -20.24 49.38 14.51
N GLY A 49 -19.27 49.73 15.35
CA GLY A 49 -18.13 50.59 15.00
C GLY A 49 -16.96 49.86 14.31
N GLU A 50 -16.90 48.53 14.38
CA GLU A 50 -15.83 47.71 13.78
C GLU A 50 -16.37 46.78 12.67
N GLY A 51 -17.11 47.34 11.71
CA GLY A 51 -17.46 46.59 10.51
C GLY A 51 -16.22 46.35 9.65
N SER A 52 -15.90 45.08 9.38
CA SER A 52 -14.88 44.65 8.40
C SER A 52 -15.04 45.43 7.08
N ASP A 53 -13.92 45.78 6.43
CA ASP A 53 -13.91 46.47 5.14
C ASP A 53 -14.77 45.79 4.07
N ARG A 54 -14.98 44.47 4.20
CA ARG A 54 -15.88 43.71 3.33
C ARG A 54 -17.34 44.13 3.47
N ILE A 55 -17.81 44.44 4.68
CA ILE A 55 -19.16 44.95 4.93
C ILE A 55 -19.29 46.37 4.38
N ARG A 56 -18.25 47.19 4.55
CA ARG A 56 -18.22 48.56 4.02
C ARG A 56 -18.23 48.57 2.50
N LEU A 57 -17.46 47.71 1.83
CA LEU A 57 -17.46 47.57 0.36
C LEU A 57 -18.79 47.09 -0.21
N ARG A 58 -19.50 46.19 0.49
CA ARG A 58 -20.88 45.82 0.10
C ARG A 58 -21.83 47.00 0.16
N LYS A 59 -21.70 47.88 1.16
CA LYS A 59 -22.50 49.11 1.24
C LYS A 59 -22.16 50.10 0.12
N VAL A 60 -20.88 50.23 -0.24
CA VAL A 60 -20.45 51.02 -1.41
C VAL A 60 -21.10 50.50 -2.69
N ALA A 61 -21.01 49.19 -2.95
CA ALA A 61 -21.62 48.57 -4.12
C ALA A 61 -23.14 48.78 -4.16
N ALA A 62 -23.83 48.63 -3.03
CA ALA A 62 -25.26 48.88 -2.93
C ALA A 62 -25.63 50.35 -3.24
N THR A 63 -24.90 51.32 -2.69
CA THR A 63 -25.10 52.75 -2.99
C THR A 63 -24.92 53.05 -4.47
N LEU A 64 -23.90 52.48 -5.11
CA LEU A 64 -23.66 52.66 -6.54
C LEU A 64 -24.74 52.02 -7.40
N SER A 65 -25.24 50.84 -7.01
CA SER A 65 -26.38 50.21 -7.70
C SER A 65 -27.67 51.01 -7.56
N GLU A 66 -27.93 51.64 -6.40
CA GLU A 66 -29.07 52.55 -6.22
C GLU A 66 -28.96 53.81 -7.10
N GLN A 67 -27.75 54.25 -7.43
CA GLN A 67 -27.47 55.34 -8.37
C GLN A 67 -27.53 54.90 -9.85
N GLY A 68 -27.87 53.64 -10.12
CA GLY A 68 -28.03 53.12 -11.49
C GLY A 68 -26.77 52.53 -12.10
N PHE A 69 -25.66 52.41 -11.34
CA PHE A 69 -24.46 51.73 -11.82
C PHE A 69 -24.61 50.21 -11.75
N SER A 70 -24.24 49.50 -12.81
CA SER A 70 -24.05 48.05 -12.75
C SER A 70 -22.67 47.76 -12.16
N VAL A 71 -22.61 47.16 -10.97
CA VAL A 71 -21.40 46.97 -10.15
C VAL A 71 -21.02 45.48 -10.10
N SER A 72 -19.74 45.15 -10.30
CA SER A 72 -19.19 43.79 -10.14
C SER A 72 -18.02 43.76 -9.14
N GLY A 73 -17.73 42.60 -8.53
CA GLY A 73 -16.46 42.34 -7.84
C GLY A 73 -16.37 42.55 -6.32
N ALA A 74 -17.45 42.90 -5.61
CA ALA A 74 -17.42 43.07 -4.15
C ALA A 74 -17.27 41.76 -3.32
N GLU A 75 -17.25 40.59 -3.98
CA GLU A 75 -16.85 39.27 -3.45
C GLU A 75 -16.14 38.45 -4.54
N PRO A 76 -15.39 37.37 -4.23
CA PRO A 76 -14.64 36.60 -5.23
C PRO A 76 -15.46 35.87 -6.31
N ALA A 77 -16.77 36.12 -6.45
CA ALA A 77 -17.63 35.40 -7.39
C ALA A 77 -18.82 36.23 -7.96
N SER A 78 -18.72 37.56 -8.02
CA SER A 78 -19.77 38.41 -8.61
C SER A 78 -19.28 39.19 -9.83
N TYR A 79 -18.75 38.46 -10.82
CA TYR A 79 -18.58 39.02 -12.16
C TYR A 79 -19.95 39.16 -12.81
N VAL A 80 -20.32 40.39 -13.16
CA VAL A 80 -21.51 40.70 -13.95
C VAL A 80 -21.02 41.16 -15.32
N PRO A 81 -21.19 40.35 -16.38
CA PRO A 81 -20.82 40.75 -17.74
C PRO A 81 -21.51 42.07 -18.11
N GLY A 82 -20.74 43.07 -18.55
CA GLY A 82 -21.27 44.39 -18.90
C GLY A 82 -21.45 45.38 -17.73
N ALA A 83 -20.90 45.08 -16.55
CA ALA A 83 -20.83 46.04 -15.45
C ALA A 83 -20.04 47.28 -15.87
N LYS A 84 -20.62 48.46 -15.60
CA LYS A 84 -19.98 49.75 -15.87
C LYS A 84 -19.02 50.17 -14.75
N VAL A 85 -19.09 49.52 -13.59
CA VAL A 85 -18.17 49.74 -12.48
C VAL A 85 -17.73 48.37 -11.95
N SER A 86 -16.44 48.13 -11.84
CA SER A 86 -15.88 46.93 -11.22
C SER A 86 -15.03 47.33 -10.02
N ILE A 87 -15.30 46.76 -8.87
CA ILE A 87 -14.56 47.01 -7.63
C ILE A 87 -13.78 45.76 -7.33
N SER A 88 -12.45 45.85 -7.23
CA SER A 88 -11.62 44.73 -6.79
C SER A 88 -10.83 45.10 -5.55
N ALA A 89 -10.83 44.21 -4.56
CA ALA A 89 -10.08 44.40 -3.32
C ALA A 89 -9.42 43.08 -2.93
N HIS A 90 -8.16 43.16 -2.48
CA HIS A 90 -7.48 42.03 -1.86
C HIS A 90 -7.61 42.15 -0.34
N PHE A 91 -8.06 41.07 0.30
CA PHE A 91 -8.27 41.04 1.75
C PHE A 91 -7.22 40.15 2.39
N GLY A 92 -6.55 40.66 3.43
CA GLY A 92 -5.70 39.85 4.28
C GLY A 92 -6.51 38.93 5.20
N SER A 93 -5.84 37.99 5.89
CA SER A 93 -6.46 37.03 6.81
C SER A 93 -7.26 37.66 7.96
N ALA A 94 -6.95 38.90 8.33
CA ALA A 94 -7.70 39.68 9.33
C ALA A 94 -8.95 40.39 8.78
N GLY A 95 -9.24 40.28 7.47
CA GLY A 95 -10.41 40.90 6.84
C GLY A 95 -10.28 42.41 6.56
N ASN A 96 -9.08 42.97 6.70
CA ASN A 96 -8.75 44.33 6.28
C ASN A 96 -8.37 44.31 4.79
N ALA A 97 -8.91 45.26 4.02
CA ALA A 97 -8.61 45.38 2.60
C ALA A 97 -7.29 46.13 2.39
N SER A 98 -6.35 45.54 1.65
CA SER A 98 -5.37 46.35 0.93
C SER A 98 -6.13 47.14 -0.14
N ARG A 99 -6.02 48.47 -0.07
CA ARG A 99 -6.65 49.50 -0.93
C ARG A 99 -7.56 48.96 -2.05
N PRO A 100 -8.90 49.11 -1.94
CA PRO A 100 -9.79 48.70 -3.02
C PRO A 100 -9.48 49.52 -4.28
N SER A 101 -9.38 48.84 -5.43
CA SER A 101 -9.29 49.45 -6.75
C SER A 101 -10.66 49.44 -7.43
N VAL A 102 -10.92 50.46 -8.24
CA VAL A 102 -12.18 50.57 -9.00
C VAL A 102 -11.84 50.81 -10.46
N THR A 103 -12.38 49.97 -11.33
CA THR A 103 -12.31 50.13 -12.78
C THR A 103 -13.67 50.59 -13.27
N LEU A 104 -13.70 51.68 -14.03
CA LEU A 104 -14.89 52.14 -14.73
C LEU A 104 -14.86 51.61 -16.17
N GLY A 105 -15.95 50.99 -16.61
CA GLY A 105 -16.18 50.61 -18.00
C GLY A 105 -16.68 51.79 -18.83
N ASP A 106 -17.25 51.50 -19.99
CA ASP A 106 -17.72 52.51 -20.95
C ASP A 106 -18.95 53.28 -20.40
N ILE A 107 -18.70 54.42 -19.76
CA ILE A 107 -19.70 55.33 -19.17
C ILE A 107 -19.66 56.66 -19.91
N ALA A 108 -20.84 57.10 -20.38
CA ALA A 108 -20.97 58.31 -21.20
C ALA A 108 -20.63 59.62 -20.46
N ASP A 109 -20.75 59.64 -19.12
CA ASP A 109 -20.38 60.76 -18.27
C ASP A 109 -19.41 60.30 -17.16
N LEU A 110 -18.12 60.31 -17.49
CA LEU A 110 -17.06 59.76 -16.64
C LEU A 110 -16.84 60.59 -15.38
N GLU A 111 -17.01 61.92 -15.46
CA GLU A 111 -16.80 62.82 -14.32
C GLU A 111 -17.89 62.63 -13.25
N GLU A 112 -19.16 62.58 -13.65
CA GLU A 112 -20.28 62.32 -12.74
C GLU A 112 -20.17 60.92 -12.09
N ALA A 113 -19.71 59.93 -12.86
CA ALA A 113 -19.48 58.58 -12.36
C ALA A 113 -18.33 58.51 -11.34
N LEU A 114 -17.23 59.21 -11.60
CA LEU A 114 -16.10 59.29 -10.68
C LEU A 114 -16.50 59.97 -9.37
N GLU A 115 -17.23 61.08 -9.44
CA GLU A 115 -17.71 61.78 -8.24
C GLU A 115 -18.67 60.90 -7.43
N SER A 116 -19.57 60.18 -8.11
CA SER A 116 -20.51 59.25 -7.47
C SER A 116 -19.78 58.09 -6.76
N VAL A 117 -18.78 57.50 -7.40
CA VAL A 117 -17.92 56.45 -6.82
C VAL A 117 -17.14 56.99 -5.63
N GLN A 118 -16.48 58.12 -5.77
CA GLN A 118 -15.67 58.70 -4.71
C GLN A 118 -16.52 59.04 -3.47
N ASN A 119 -17.71 59.61 -3.67
CA ASN A 119 -18.66 59.90 -2.61
C ASN A 119 -19.16 58.63 -1.90
N ALA A 120 -19.45 57.56 -2.65
CA ALA A 120 -19.89 56.29 -2.08
C ALA A 120 -18.80 55.67 -1.18
N PHE A 121 -17.53 55.68 -1.61
CA PHE A 121 -16.40 55.20 -0.82
C PHE A 121 -16.14 56.06 0.44
N GLN A 122 -16.16 57.38 0.32
CA GLN A 122 -15.95 58.28 1.46
C GLN A 122 -17.03 58.13 2.54
N ARG A 123 -18.29 57.95 2.16
CA ARG A 123 -19.41 57.71 3.11
C ARG A 123 -19.22 56.46 3.96
N GLN A 124 -18.48 55.47 3.46
CA GLN A 124 -18.16 54.24 4.20
C GLN A 124 -16.81 54.33 4.93
N GLY A 125 -16.19 55.51 4.98
CA GLY A 125 -14.95 55.76 5.70
C GLY A 125 -13.69 55.27 4.99
N PHE A 126 -13.74 55.02 3.68
CA PHE A 126 -12.53 54.75 2.90
C PHE A 126 -11.83 56.07 2.56
N ALA A 127 -10.52 56.14 2.83
CA ALA A 127 -9.66 57.20 2.32
C ALA A 127 -9.37 56.92 0.84
N ALA A 128 -10.31 57.26 -0.04
CA ALA A 128 -10.20 56.95 -1.47
C ALA A 128 -9.21 57.89 -2.17
N LEU A 129 -8.26 57.31 -2.93
CA LEU A 129 -7.62 57.94 -4.09
C LEU A 129 -8.18 57.21 -5.31
N VAL A 130 -9.08 57.85 -6.06
CA VAL A 130 -9.52 57.33 -7.36
C VAL A 130 -8.61 57.97 -8.39
N THR A 131 -7.60 57.23 -8.86
CA THR A 131 -6.72 57.68 -9.94
C THR A 131 -7.15 57.05 -11.25
N MET A 132 -7.33 57.86 -12.29
CA MET A 132 -7.47 57.35 -13.66
C MET A 132 -6.12 56.75 -14.05
N GLU A 133 -6.03 55.43 -14.22
CA GLU A 133 -4.94 54.81 -14.97
C GLU A 133 -5.40 54.60 -16.42
N ASP A 134 -4.70 55.32 -17.31
CA ASP A 134 -4.44 55.10 -18.74
C ASP A 134 -5.60 55.01 -19.75
N THR A 135 -6.08 56.19 -20.18
CA THR A 135 -6.36 56.44 -21.60
C THR A 135 -5.23 57.30 -22.17
N ILE A 136 -4.25 56.68 -22.82
CA ILE A 136 -3.08 57.37 -23.39
C ILE A 136 -3.53 58.30 -24.53
N ALA A 137 -3.53 59.62 -24.26
CA ALA A 137 -3.43 60.63 -25.30
C ALA A 137 -1.95 60.72 -25.74
N PHE A 138 -1.68 60.47 -27.02
CA PHE A 138 -0.32 60.47 -27.57
C PHE A 138 0.31 61.88 -27.61
N PRO A 139 1.52 62.08 -27.05
CA PRO A 139 2.33 63.25 -27.35
C PRO A 139 3.00 63.09 -28.72
N SER A 140 2.96 64.13 -29.53
CA SER A 140 3.63 64.21 -30.83
C SER A 140 5.16 64.08 -30.67
N GLY A 141 5.71 62.90 -31.02
CA GLY A 141 7.15 62.67 -30.97
C GLY A 141 7.62 61.21 -31.15
N TYR A 142 6.81 60.32 -31.73
CA TYR A 142 7.20 58.92 -31.92
C TYR A 142 8.06 58.76 -33.19
N ASN A 143 9.22 58.11 -33.05
CA ASN A 143 10.02 57.65 -34.18
C ASN A 143 9.46 56.33 -34.74
N GLU A 144 9.85 55.98 -35.96
CA GLU A 144 9.37 54.81 -36.71
C GLU A 144 9.56 53.48 -35.94
N GLU A 145 10.61 53.42 -35.11
CA GLU A 145 10.91 52.28 -34.24
C GLU A 145 9.87 52.11 -33.14
N SER A 146 9.45 53.21 -32.51
CA SER A 146 8.41 53.21 -31.48
C SER A 146 7.01 52.92 -32.06
N ALA A 147 6.76 53.27 -33.33
CA ALA A 147 5.53 52.90 -34.03
C ALA A 147 5.44 51.37 -34.27
N ARG A 148 6.56 50.71 -34.60
CA ARG A 148 6.63 49.24 -34.72
C ARG A 148 6.40 48.54 -33.37
N TYR A 149 6.87 49.12 -32.26
CA TYR A 149 6.58 48.63 -30.91
C TYR A 149 5.09 48.74 -30.52
N VAL A 150 4.39 49.75 -31.04
CA VAL A 150 2.94 49.95 -30.83
C VAL A 150 2.12 49.01 -31.72
N GLU A 151 2.51 48.79 -32.98
CA GLU A 151 1.90 47.76 -33.86
C GLU A 151 2.09 46.33 -33.33
N ALA A 152 3.12 46.10 -32.49
CA ALA A 152 3.33 44.87 -31.75
C ALA A 152 2.37 44.67 -30.56
N GLY A 153 1.38 45.55 -30.33
CA GLY A 153 0.21 45.24 -29.50
C GLY A 153 0.40 45.29 -27.98
N GLY A 154 1.28 46.16 -27.46
CA GLY A 154 1.43 46.36 -26.01
C GLY A 154 2.56 45.54 -25.35
N TYR A 155 3.20 44.63 -26.08
CA TYR A 155 4.37 43.87 -25.59
C TYR A 155 5.67 44.69 -25.53
N GLY A 156 5.69 45.88 -26.15
CA GLY A 156 6.88 46.72 -26.25
C GLY A 156 7.48 47.11 -24.90
N GLY A 157 6.67 47.28 -23.85
CA GLY A 157 7.17 47.69 -22.53
C GLY A 157 8.07 46.65 -21.87
N ARG A 158 7.72 45.36 -21.96
CA ARG A 158 8.41 44.26 -21.25
C ARG A 158 9.73 43.86 -21.92
N PHE A 159 9.77 43.94 -23.26
CA PHE A 159 10.90 43.49 -24.06
C PHE A 159 11.76 44.62 -24.63
N SER A 160 11.36 45.89 -24.43
CA SER A 160 12.12 47.05 -24.91
C SER A 160 13.57 47.01 -24.43
N GLY A 161 14.50 47.01 -25.39
CA GLY A 161 15.94 47.03 -25.14
C GLY A 161 16.63 45.66 -24.99
N LYS A 162 15.89 44.53 -25.00
CA LYS A 162 16.49 43.17 -24.96
C LYS A 162 16.55 42.49 -26.31
N ILE A 163 15.61 42.77 -27.20
CA ILE A 163 15.50 42.19 -28.54
C ILE A 163 15.19 43.27 -29.56
N SER A 164 15.52 43.01 -30.83
CA SER A 164 15.22 43.93 -31.93
C SER A 164 13.72 43.95 -32.27
N GLY A 165 13.25 45.01 -32.93
CA GLY A 165 11.85 45.07 -33.40
C GLY A 165 11.48 43.96 -34.40
N GLU A 166 12.42 43.52 -35.24
CA GLU A 166 12.22 42.40 -36.17
C GLU A 166 12.12 41.05 -35.43
N GLU A 167 12.92 40.88 -34.39
CA GLU A 167 12.86 39.70 -33.53
C GLU A 167 11.56 39.66 -32.71
N LEU A 168 11.07 40.80 -32.23
CA LEU A 168 9.77 40.90 -31.57
C LEU A 168 8.62 40.49 -32.50
N LEU A 169 8.67 40.89 -33.77
CA LEU A 169 7.70 40.44 -34.79
C LEU A 169 7.80 38.93 -35.07
N SER A 170 9.02 38.38 -35.02
CA SER A 170 9.24 36.94 -35.14
C SER A 170 8.65 36.18 -33.95
N TRP A 171 8.84 36.68 -32.72
CA TRP A 171 8.20 36.12 -31.51
C TRP A 171 6.67 36.15 -31.58
N ARG A 172 6.10 37.21 -32.16
CA ARG A 172 4.66 37.31 -32.39
C ARG A 172 4.14 36.27 -33.39
N ALA A 173 4.95 35.89 -34.39
CA ALA A 173 4.55 34.87 -35.35
C ALA A 173 4.44 33.47 -34.72
N VAL A 174 5.11 33.24 -33.58
CA VAL A 174 5.20 31.94 -32.92
C VAL A 174 4.45 31.87 -31.58
N ILE A 175 3.86 32.98 -31.14
CA ILE A 175 3.15 33.12 -29.86
C ILE A 175 1.92 32.21 -29.73
N SER A 176 1.40 31.67 -30.84
CA SER A 176 0.35 30.64 -30.78
C SER A 176 0.86 29.30 -30.26
N GLU A 177 2.17 29.03 -30.45
CA GLU A 177 2.82 27.79 -30.08
C GLU A 177 3.64 27.93 -28.78
N VAL A 178 4.06 29.15 -28.43
CA VAL A 178 4.87 29.45 -27.23
C VAL A 178 4.04 30.21 -26.21
N SER A 179 4.00 29.72 -24.97
CA SER A 179 3.34 30.47 -23.90
C SER A 179 4.02 31.83 -23.71
N GLU A 180 3.25 32.89 -23.50
CA GLU A 180 3.81 34.23 -23.27
C GLU A 180 4.78 34.27 -22.09
N HIS A 181 4.55 33.42 -21.09
CA HIS A 181 5.42 33.28 -19.94
C HIS A 181 6.79 32.70 -20.30
N ASP A 182 6.83 31.79 -21.28
CA ASP A 182 8.07 31.15 -21.71
C ASP A 182 8.91 32.03 -22.65
N ILE A 183 8.30 33.00 -23.35
CA ILE A 183 9.04 33.93 -24.24
C ILE A 183 10.15 34.67 -23.49
N ASP A 184 9.85 35.17 -22.29
CA ASP A 184 10.85 35.78 -21.41
C ASP A 184 12.00 34.82 -21.11
N GLY A 185 11.68 33.55 -20.89
CA GLY A 185 12.63 32.48 -20.65
C GLY A 185 13.51 32.21 -21.87
N TRP A 186 12.94 32.11 -23.07
CA TRP A 186 13.70 31.87 -24.30
C TRP A 186 14.65 33.02 -24.64
N ILE A 187 14.19 34.26 -24.48
CA ILE A 187 15.02 35.45 -24.64
C ILE A 187 16.14 35.45 -23.60
N SER A 188 15.86 35.06 -22.35
CA SER A 188 16.87 35.03 -21.28
C SER A 188 18.02 34.06 -21.55
N ILE A 189 17.78 32.99 -22.31
CA ILE A 189 18.80 32.02 -22.74
C ILE A 189 19.33 32.31 -24.15
N SER A 190 19.03 33.51 -24.68
CA SER A 190 19.52 33.99 -25.99
C SER A 190 19.14 33.10 -27.17
N VAL A 191 17.97 32.47 -27.12
CA VAL A 191 17.42 31.65 -28.22
C VAL A 191 16.46 32.51 -29.04
N SER A 192 16.62 32.53 -30.37
CA SER A 192 15.72 33.26 -31.27
C SER A 192 14.35 32.59 -31.37
N ALA A 193 13.33 33.33 -31.83
CA ALA A 193 11.98 32.78 -32.04
C ALA A 193 11.95 31.54 -32.94
N GLU A 194 12.71 31.55 -34.05
CA GLU A 194 12.84 30.42 -34.96
C GLU A 194 13.49 29.21 -34.28
N LYS A 195 14.56 29.43 -33.50
CA LYS A 195 15.25 28.34 -32.80
C LYS A 195 14.40 27.79 -31.65
N ALA A 196 13.62 28.64 -30.98
CA ALA A 196 12.67 28.20 -29.97
C ALA A 196 11.57 27.31 -30.56
N LEU A 197 11.05 27.63 -31.75
CA LEU A 197 10.16 26.73 -32.49
C LEU A 197 10.82 25.38 -32.76
N GLN A 198 12.07 25.35 -33.25
CA GLN A 198 12.79 24.09 -33.48
C GLN A 198 12.90 23.24 -32.21
N TRP A 199 13.14 23.87 -31.04
CA TRP A 199 13.15 23.17 -29.76
C TRP A 199 11.78 22.62 -29.36
N ILE A 200 10.72 23.37 -29.60
CA ILE A 200 9.33 22.94 -29.33
C ILE A 200 8.92 21.82 -30.28
N GLU A 201 9.28 21.90 -31.56
CA GLU A 201 9.09 20.85 -32.56
C GLU A 201 9.90 19.59 -32.25
N ALA A 202 11.06 19.74 -31.61
CA ALA A 202 11.84 18.64 -31.04
C ALA A 202 11.18 18.02 -29.79
N GLY A 203 10.17 18.68 -29.21
CA GLY A 203 9.40 18.19 -28.07
C GLY A 203 9.80 18.78 -26.72
N ALA A 204 10.70 19.77 -26.67
CA ALA A 204 11.04 20.46 -25.42
C ALA A 204 9.83 21.27 -24.91
N ARG A 205 9.55 21.19 -23.61
CA ARG A 205 8.34 21.77 -22.98
C ARG A 205 8.46 23.26 -22.65
N GLY A 206 9.53 23.92 -23.09
CA GLY A 206 9.77 25.33 -22.84
C GLY A 206 11.25 25.68 -22.76
N SER A 207 11.53 26.96 -22.50
CA SER A 207 12.89 27.49 -22.52
C SER A 207 13.80 26.84 -21.47
N TYR A 208 13.25 26.51 -20.30
CA TYR A 208 14.03 25.89 -19.23
C TYR A 208 14.57 24.51 -19.65
N GLU A 209 13.73 23.65 -20.24
CA GLU A 209 14.15 22.33 -20.70
C GLU A 209 15.13 22.43 -21.87
N ALA A 210 14.88 23.31 -22.83
CA ALA A 210 15.81 23.55 -23.93
C ALA A 210 17.16 24.09 -23.46
N SER A 211 17.20 24.98 -22.46
CA SER A 211 18.44 25.43 -21.84
C SER A 211 19.24 24.25 -21.29
N ARG A 212 18.57 23.28 -20.66
CA ARG A 212 19.24 22.09 -20.13
C ARG A 212 19.77 21.19 -21.24
N TRP A 213 19.06 21.07 -22.36
CA TRP A 213 19.53 20.31 -23.50
C TRP A 213 20.78 20.95 -24.12
N MET A 214 20.77 22.29 -24.25
CA MET A 214 21.94 23.05 -24.69
C MET A 214 23.12 22.90 -23.73
N ASP A 215 22.89 22.96 -22.41
CA ASP A 215 23.93 22.74 -21.40
C ASP A 215 24.51 21.32 -21.46
N ALA A 216 23.69 20.33 -21.84
CA ALA A 216 24.11 18.95 -22.10
C ALA A 216 24.79 18.77 -23.48
N GLY A 217 25.04 19.86 -24.20
CA GLY A 217 25.68 19.85 -25.52
C GLY A 217 24.82 19.30 -26.65
N GLN A 218 23.50 19.19 -26.44
CA GLN A 218 22.55 18.73 -27.45
C GLN A 218 22.00 19.91 -28.25
N ASP A 219 21.81 19.70 -29.55
CA ASP A 219 21.00 20.59 -30.39
C ASP A 219 19.55 20.10 -30.47
N CYS A 220 18.73 20.76 -31.28
CA CYS A 220 17.31 20.39 -31.43
C CYS A 220 17.13 18.98 -31.97
N ASP A 221 17.99 18.55 -32.91
CA ASP A 221 17.87 17.22 -33.52
C ASP A 221 18.29 16.14 -32.52
N GLY A 222 19.41 16.31 -31.81
CA GLY A 222 19.83 15.39 -30.76
C GLY A 222 18.81 15.30 -29.62
N ALA A 223 18.27 16.43 -29.16
CA ALA A 223 17.22 16.42 -28.14
C ALA A 223 15.94 15.74 -28.63
N LYS A 224 15.57 15.91 -29.90
CA LYS A 224 14.42 15.22 -30.51
C LYS A 224 14.59 13.71 -30.47
N GLU A 225 15.78 13.21 -30.76
CA GLU A 225 16.08 11.77 -30.70
C GLU A 225 15.97 11.23 -29.27
N TRP A 226 16.55 11.92 -28.27
CA TRP A 226 16.41 11.53 -26.86
C TRP A 226 14.95 11.55 -26.36
N ILE A 227 14.20 12.60 -26.73
CA ILE A 227 12.78 12.71 -26.38
C ILE A 227 11.96 11.61 -27.05
N ALA A 228 12.28 11.25 -28.30
CA ALA A 228 11.60 10.19 -29.03
C ALA A 228 11.76 8.82 -28.35
N VAL A 229 12.93 8.52 -27.78
CA VAL A 229 13.15 7.30 -26.97
C VAL A 229 12.65 7.43 -25.54
N GLY A 230 12.02 8.55 -25.15
CA GLY A 230 11.41 8.74 -23.84
C GLY A 230 12.38 9.17 -22.73
N ILE A 231 13.59 9.63 -23.07
CA ILE A 231 14.57 10.11 -22.10
C ILE A 231 14.51 11.63 -22.01
N GLY A 232 14.19 12.12 -20.82
CA GLY A 232 14.22 13.54 -20.51
C GLY A 232 15.65 14.06 -20.34
N VAL A 233 15.80 15.39 -20.43
CA VAL A 233 17.09 16.06 -20.36
C VAL A 233 17.93 15.69 -19.14
N TRP A 234 17.28 15.48 -17.99
CA TRP A 234 17.93 15.14 -16.72
C TRP A 234 18.64 13.79 -16.73
N ASN A 235 18.12 12.84 -17.51
CA ASN A 235 18.69 11.49 -17.59
C ASN A 235 19.66 11.40 -18.77
N SER A 236 19.42 12.13 -19.86
CA SER A 236 20.26 12.11 -21.07
C SER A 236 21.74 12.44 -20.81
N GLY A 237 22.02 13.35 -19.87
CA GLY A 237 23.39 13.77 -19.56
C GLY A 237 24.28 12.61 -19.09
N GLU A 238 23.73 11.64 -18.39
CA GLU A 238 24.48 10.45 -17.95
C GLU A 238 24.81 9.51 -19.11
N TRP A 239 23.88 9.34 -20.05
CA TRP A 239 24.10 8.54 -21.26
C TRP A 239 25.17 9.17 -22.15
N VAL A 240 25.06 10.48 -22.40
CA VAL A 240 26.04 11.25 -23.19
C VAL A 240 27.42 11.22 -22.53
N ALA A 241 27.50 11.38 -21.20
CA ALA A 241 28.76 11.30 -20.47
C ALA A 241 29.42 9.91 -20.57
N ALA A 242 28.64 8.84 -20.76
CA ALA A 242 29.12 7.50 -21.04
C ALA A 242 29.50 7.28 -22.52
N GLY A 243 29.32 8.29 -23.38
CA GLY A 243 29.58 8.20 -24.82
C GLY A 243 28.51 7.39 -25.57
N LEU A 244 27.32 7.28 -25.01
CA LEU A 244 26.18 6.54 -25.58
C LEU A 244 25.15 7.50 -26.18
N GLY A 245 24.52 7.08 -27.27
CA GLY A 245 23.48 7.81 -27.97
C GLY A 245 22.07 7.33 -27.63
N PRO A 246 21.03 7.98 -28.21
CA PRO A 246 19.64 7.57 -28.07
C PRO A 246 19.40 6.10 -28.46
N ASP A 247 20.04 5.62 -29.53
CA ASP A 247 19.94 4.23 -30.01
C ASP A 247 20.39 3.20 -28.95
N ASP A 248 21.43 3.52 -28.17
CA ASP A 248 21.91 2.64 -27.09
C ASP A 248 20.91 2.55 -25.93
N ALA A 249 20.11 3.61 -25.74
CA ALA A 249 19.18 3.73 -24.63
C ALA A 249 17.77 3.22 -24.97
N GLU A 250 17.39 3.20 -26.24
CA GLU A 250 16.06 2.79 -26.72
C GLU A 250 15.62 1.44 -26.13
N GLY A 251 16.45 0.42 -26.26
CA GLY A 251 16.15 -0.91 -25.72
C GLY A 251 15.95 -0.92 -24.20
N TRP A 252 16.75 -0.14 -23.46
CA TRP A 252 16.63 -0.03 -22.00
C TRP A 252 15.34 0.68 -21.60
N VAL A 253 14.96 1.74 -22.31
CA VAL A 253 13.72 2.48 -22.01
C VAL A 253 12.49 1.64 -22.33
N GLU A 254 12.50 0.85 -23.41
CA GLU A 254 11.41 -0.07 -23.73
C GLU A 254 11.11 -1.08 -22.60
N VAL A 255 12.13 -1.44 -21.81
CA VAL A 255 11.99 -2.35 -20.67
C VAL A 255 11.75 -1.61 -19.35
N GLY A 256 11.58 -0.29 -19.40
CA GLY A 256 11.29 0.56 -18.25
C GLY A 256 12.52 1.02 -17.48
N VAL A 257 13.73 0.91 -18.04
CA VAL A 257 14.99 1.37 -17.45
C VAL A 257 15.45 2.64 -18.16
N SER A 258 15.07 3.80 -17.63
CA SER A 258 15.38 5.12 -18.24
C SER A 258 16.60 5.81 -17.64
N GLU A 259 17.14 5.31 -16.54
CA GLU A 259 18.34 5.82 -15.87
C GLU A 259 19.58 5.06 -16.34
N ARG A 260 20.62 5.79 -16.77
CA ARG A 260 21.88 5.17 -17.27
C ARG A 260 22.55 4.32 -16.20
N ALA A 261 22.54 4.78 -14.95
CA ALA A 261 23.09 4.06 -13.81
C ALA A 261 22.44 2.68 -13.65
N SER A 262 21.11 2.59 -13.68
CA SER A 262 20.40 1.31 -13.61
C SER A 262 20.73 0.41 -14.80
N ALA A 263 20.75 0.94 -16.03
CA ALA A 263 21.18 0.17 -17.20
C ALA A 263 22.62 -0.36 -17.03
N ALA A 264 23.53 0.44 -16.47
CA ALA A 264 24.92 0.03 -16.21
C ALA A 264 25.00 -1.14 -15.22
N GLU A 265 24.14 -1.15 -14.20
CA GLU A 265 24.08 -2.25 -13.25
C GLU A 265 23.59 -3.56 -13.92
N TRP A 266 22.61 -3.48 -14.81
CA TRP A 266 22.16 -4.64 -15.61
C TRP A 266 23.26 -5.14 -16.57
N GLU A 267 23.92 -4.24 -17.29
CA GLU A 267 25.06 -4.54 -18.15
C GLU A 267 26.21 -5.21 -17.37
N ALA A 268 26.56 -4.68 -16.20
CA ALA A 268 27.59 -5.22 -15.33
C ALA A 268 27.22 -6.60 -14.75
N ALA A 269 25.93 -6.90 -14.63
CA ALA A 269 25.42 -8.22 -14.29
C ALA A 269 25.33 -9.18 -15.49
N GLY A 270 25.67 -8.72 -16.70
CA GLY A 270 25.73 -9.52 -17.92
C GLY A 270 24.42 -9.58 -18.70
N PHE A 271 23.49 -8.64 -18.46
CA PHE A 271 22.22 -8.56 -19.15
C PHE A 271 22.22 -7.46 -20.21
N ASP A 272 21.71 -7.78 -21.39
CA ASP A 272 21.28 -6.82 -22.39
C ASP A 272 19.80 -6.41 -22.15
N PRO A 273 19.26 -5.42 -22.87
CA PRO A 273 17.87 -5.01 -22.70
C PRO A 273 16.86 -6.15 -22.89
N ASP A 274 17.06 -7.02 -23.88
CA ASP A 274 16.13 -8.12 -24.17
C ASP A 274 16.07 -9.13 -23.00
N SER A 275 17.23 -9.49 -22.46
CA SER A 275 17.35 -10.37 -21.28
C SER A 275 16.76 -9.70 -20.02
N ALA A 276 17.00 -8.40 -19.84
CA ALA A 276 16.43 -7.63 -18.75
C ALA A 276 14.90 -7.52 -18.87
N ARG A 277 14.34 -7.44 -20.08
CA ARG A 277 12.88 -7.42 -20.34
C ARG A 277 12.20 -8.62 -19.70
N ALA A 278 12.73 -9.82 -19.96
CA ALA A 278 12.17 -11.06 -19.43
C ALA A 278 12.17 -11.03 -17.89
N LEU A 279 13.26 -10.57 -17.28
CA LEU A 279 13.41 -10.48 -15.83
C LEU A 279 12.51 -9.42 -15.19
N LEU A 280 12.44 -8.22 -15.76
CA LEU A 280 11.61 -7.11 -15.27
C LEU A 280 10.11 -7.39 -15.42
N SER A 281 9.72 -8.28 -16.34
CA SER A 281 8.35 -8.78 -16.44
C SER A 281 7.92 -9.63 -15.24
N ILE A 282 8.89 -10.17 -14.49
CA ILE A 282 8.62 -10.94 -13.27
C ILE A 282 8.33 -9.97 -12.12
N ARG A 283 7.12 -10.06 -11.56
CA ARG A 283 6.70 -9.21 -10.44
C ARG A 283 7.68 -9.30 -9.26
N GLY A 284 8.28 -8.17 -8.87
CA GLY A 284 9.21 -8.11 -7.73
C GLY A 284 10.68 -8.38 -8.07
N LEU A 285 11.01 -8.64 -9.35
CA LEU A 285 12.38 -8.53 -9.84
C LEU A 285 12.61 -7.13 -10.38
N HIS A 286 13.31 -6.34 -9.60
CA HIS A 286 13.59 -4.94 -9.93
C HIS A 286 15.09 -4.62 -9.86
N SER A 287 15.94 -5.60 -9.54
CA SER A 287 17.39 -5.40 -9.48
C SER A 287 18.20 -6.42 -10.28
N PRO A 288 19.33 -5.99 -10.86
CA PRO A 288 20.28 -6.85 -11.56
C PRO A 288 20.81 -8.00 -10.71
N ASP A 289 21.00 -7.79 -9.42
CA ASP A 289 21.46 -8.83 -8.48
C ASP A 289 20.52 -10.04 -8.44
N GLN A 290 19.21 -9.81 -8.55
CA GLN A 290 18.25 -10.90 -8.55
C GLN A 290 18.24 -11.65 -9.90
N GLY A 291 18.40 -10.92 -11.01
CA GLY A 291 18.63 -11.54 -12.32
C GLY A 291 19.90 -12.40 -12.30
N LYS A 292 20.98 -11.85 -11.76
CA LYS A 292 22.26 -12.54 -11.62
C LYS A 292 22.16 -13.78 -10.76
N LEU A 293 21.36 -13.74 -9.70
CA LEU A 293 21.10 -14.93 -8.88
C LEU A 293 20.48 -16.05 -9.72
N LEU A 294 19.55 -15.75 -10.64
CA LEU A 294 18.94 -16.78 -11.50
C LEU A 294 19.97 -17.35 -12.47
N THR A 295 20.77 -16.49 -13.13
CA THR A 295 21.80 -16.93 -14.08
C THR A 295 22.94 -17.71 -13.39
N ASP A 296 23.44 -17.26 -12.24
CA ASP A 296 24.46 -17.95 -11.43
C ASP A 296 24.00 -19.34 -10.96
N ASN A 297 22.68 -19.52 -10.78
CA ASN A 297 22.09 -20.82 -10.43
C ASN A 297 21.78 -21.69 -11.66
N ASN A 298 22.22 -21.31 -12.87
CA ASN A 298 21.95 -21.98 -14.13
C ASN A 298 20.46 -22.19 -14.40
N VAL A 299 19.62 -21.20 -14.05
CA VAL A 299 18.20 -21.23 -14.39
C VAL A 299 18.06 -20.97 -15.90
N PRO A 300 17.47 -21.89 -16.70
CA PRO A 300 17.32 -21.70 -18.14
C PRO A 300 16.46 -20.47 -18.48
N GLU A 301 16.68 -19.84 -19.63
CA GLU A 301 15.92 -18.66 -20.05
C GLU A 301 14.40 -18.96 -20.20
N ASP A 302 14.04 -20.10 -20.79
CA ASP A 302 12.65 -20.55 -20.88
C ASP A 302 11.97 -20.64 -19.49
N THR A 303 12.76 -20.99 -18.46
CA THR A 303 12.29 -21.05 -17.07
C THR A 303 12.03 -19.66 -16.49
N ILE A 304 12.79 -18.64 -16.88
CA ILE A 304 12.58 -17.26 -16.45
C ILE A 304 11.21 -16.77 -16.92
N ASN A 305 10.82 -17.10 -18.14
CA ASN A 305 9.50 -16.78 -18.68
C ASN A 305 8.37 -17.49 -17.91
N ASP A 306 8.54 -18.75 -17.55
CA ASP A 306 7.59 -19.48 -16.70
C ASP A 306 7.45 -18.85 -15.30
N LEU A 307 8.55 -18.37 -14.72
CA LEU A 307 8.55 -17.65 -13.45
C LEU A 307 7.77 -16.33 -13.52
N ALA A 308 7.86 -15.61 -14.64
CA ALA A 308 7.09 -14.40 -14.90
C ALA A 308 5.58 -14.67 -14.87
N ALA A 309 5.17 -15.75 -15.54
CA ALA A 309 3.77 -16.17 -15.60
C ALA A 309 3.22 -16.60 -14.22
N ALA A 310 4.06 -17.15 -13.35
CA ALA A 310 3.68 -17.65 -12.04
C ALA A 310 3.36 -16.57 -10.99
N LYS A 311 3.60 -15.28 -11.27
CA LYS A 311 3.31 -14.14 -10.38
C LYS A 311 3.90 -14.31 -8.96
N LEU A 312 5.07 -14.90 -8.85
CA LEU A 312 5.75 -15.16 -7.58
C LEU A 312 6.22 -13.88 -6.90
N SER A 313 6.42 -13.92 -5.58
CA SER A 313 7.09 -12.83 -4.87
C SER A 313 8.61 -12.91 -5.03
N ALA A 314 9.34 -11.80 -4.86
CA ALA A 314 10.80 -11.76 -4.92
C ALA A 314 11.50 -12.86 -4.09
N ALA A 315 11.00 -13.13 -2.88
CA ALA A 315 11.59 -14.17 -2.03
C ALA A 315 11.25 -15.60 -2.49
N ASP A 316 10.10 -15.78 -3.16
CA ASP A 316 9.76 -17.08 -3.75
C ASP A 316 10.65 -17.35 -4.96
N ILE A 317 10.96 -16.33 -5.76
CA ILE A 317 11.91 -16.42 -6.88
C ILE A 317 13.31 -16.78 -6.37
N GLN A 318 13.78 -16.10 -5.32
CA GLN A 318 15.05 -16.44 -4.68
C GLN A 318 15.06 -17.91 -4.20
N ALA A 319 13.97 -18.37 -3.58
CA ALA A 319 13.88 -19.76 -3.12
C ALA A 319 13.90 -20.76 -4.30
N VAL A 320 13.20 -20.47 -5.40
CA VAL A 320 13.22 -21.29 -6.62
C VAL A 320 14.63 -21.33 -7.22
N ALA A 321 15.29 -20.17 -7.36
CA ALA A 321 16.65 -20.06 -7.87
C ALA A 321 17.62 -20.93 -7.06
N GLU A 322 17.56 -20.82 -5.72
CA GLU A 322 18.38 -21.63 -4.83
C GLU A 322 18.11 -23.12 -5.02
N TRP A 323 16.88 -23.54 -5.28
CA TRP A 323 16.54 -24.96 -5.42
C TRP A 323 16.95 -25.57 -6.74
N VAL A 324 16.69 -24.87 -7.83
CA VAL A 324 17.13 -25.28 -9.16
C VAL A 324 18.66 -25.34 -9.18
N GLY A 325 19.34 -24.32 -8.66
CA GLY A 325 20.80 -24.26 -8.68
C GLY A 325 21.49 -25.20 -7.69
N ARG A 326 21.17 -25.09 -6.39
CA ARG A 326 21.86 -25.82 -5.30
C ARG A 326 21.38 -27.25 -5.14
N TYR A 327 20.08 -27.50 -5.27
CA TYR A 327 19.50 -28.82 -5.03
C TYR A 327 19.20 -29.61 -6.32
N LYS A 328 19.41 -29.00 -7.49
CA LYS A 328 19.13 -29.63 -8.80
C LYS A 328 17.70 -30.15 -8.90
N ILE A 329 16.76 -29.42 -8.31
CA ILE A 329 15.32 -29.71 -8.39
C ILE A 329 14.81 -29.18 -9.73
N GLU A 330 14.03 -29.99 -10.43
CA GLU A 330 13.38 -29.59 -11.68
C GLU A 330 12.44 -28.40 -11.45
N LEU A 331 12.39 -27.45 -12.39
CA LEU A 331 11.61 -26.21 -12.22
C LEU A 331 10.15 -26.45 -11.81
N PRO A 332 9.37 -27.34 -12.45
CA PRO A 332 7.97 -27.51 -12.08
C PRO A 332 7.80 -27.91 -10.62
N GLU A 333 8.69 -28.76 -10.10
CA GLU A 333 8.71 -29.14 -8.71
C GLU A 333 9.11 -27.95 -7.81
N ALA A 334 10.15 -27.19 -8.19
CA ALA A 334 10.58 -26.01 -7.45
C ALA A 334 9.47 -24.93 -7.37
N LEU A 335 8.71 -24.71 -8.44
CA LEU A 335 7.55 -23.82 -8.45
C LEU A 335 6.46 -24.30 -7.50
N GLU A 336 6.17 -25.60 -7.49
CA GLU A 336 5.21 -26.15 -6.55
C GLU A 336 5.66 -25.98 -5.10
N TRP A 337 6.94 -26.22 -4.81
CA TRP A 337 7.52 -25.95 -3.49
C TRP A 337 7.40 -24.47 -3.09
N ALA A 338 7.54 -23.53 -4.03
CA ALA A 338 7.39 -22.11 -3.77
C ALA A 338 5.92 -21.77 -3.46
N SER A 339 4.99 -22.37 -4.20
CA SER A 339 3.53 -22.20 -4.03
C SER A 339 3.00 -22.66 -2.66
N LEU A 340 3.73 -23.54 -1.94
CA LEU A 340 3.39 -23.95 -0.58
C LEU A 340 3.43 -22.80 0.44
N GLY A 341 3.93 -21.62 0.05
CA GLY A 341 3.92 -20.41 0.83
C GLY A 341 4.96 -20.39 1.95
N ARG A 342 5.36 -19.19 2.38
CA ARG A 342 6.41 -19.01 3.41
C ARG A 342 5.97 -19.47 4.80
N THR A 343 4.66 -19.49 5.04
CA THR A 343 4.07 -19.74 6.35
C THR A 343 4.32 -21.15 6.86
N PHE A 344 4.41 -22.13 5.97
CA PHE A 344 4.51 -23.52 6.39
C PHE A 344 5.95 -23.95 6.66
N ILE A 345 6.86 -23.58 5.76
CA ILE A 345 8.22 -24.07 5.75
C ILE A 345 9.11 -22.90 5.37
N GLY A 346 9.71 -22.24 6.36
CA GLY A 346 10.73 -21.22 6.10
C GLY A 346 11.83 -21.77 5.17
N PRO A 347 12.58 -20.92 4.46
CA PRO A 347 13.50 -21.33 3.40
C PRO A 347 14.40 -22.53 3.77
N GLY A 348 14.96 -22.52 4.98
CA GLY A 348 15.84 -23.59 5.49
C GLY A 348 15.13 -24.89 5.92
N LYS A 349 13.81 -24.89 6.09
CA LYS A 349 13.05 -26.11 6.37
C LYS A 349 12.72 -26.85 5.06
N ARG A 350 12.48 -26.17 3.92
CA ARG A 350 12.03 -26.80 2.65
C ARG A 350 13.08 -27.75 2.10
N GLY A 351 14.34 -27.31 2.09
CA GLY A 351 15.47 -28.19 1.74
C GLY A 351 15.62 -29.40 2.65
N ARG A 352 15.17 -29.35 3.92
CA ARG A 352 15.18 -30.52 4.81
C ARG A 352 14.11 -31.54 4.43
N TRP A 353 12.91 -31.08 4.06
CA TRP A 353 11.83 -31.94 3.58
C TRP A 353 12.21 -32.63 2.26
N HIS A 354 12.75 -31.88 1.30
CA HIS A 354 13.24 -32.47 0.04
C HIS A 354 14.36 -33.48 0.29
N LYS A 355 15.36 -33.16 1.14
CA LYS A 355 16.42 -34.12 1.54
C LYS A 355 15.88 -35.35 2.26
N ALA A 356 14.70 -35.27 2.86
CA ALA A 356 14.00 -36.38 3.48
C ALA A 356 13.21 -37.23 2.47
N GLY A 357 13.21 -36.88 1.18
CA GLY A 357 12.57 -37.62 0.10
C GLY A 357 11.10 -37.24 -0.16
N PHE A 358 10.63 -36.13 0.41
CA PHE A 358 9.26 -35.68 0.18
C PHE A 358 9.16 -34.84 -1.09
N ILE A 359 8.03 -35.00 -1.80
CA ILE A 359 7.63 -34.15 -2.93
C ILE A 359 6.56 -33.12 -2.49
N PRO A 360 6.37 -32.00 -3.22
CA PRO A 360 5.42 -30.95 -2.84
C PRO A 360 4.00 -31.44 -2.57
N GLN A 361 3.50 -32.39 -3.36
CA GLN A 361 2.14 -32.93 -3.23
C GLN A 361 1.96 -33.64 -1.89
N GLN A 362 2.93 -34.44 -1.46
CA GLN A 362 2.89 -35.11 -0.16
C GLN A 362 2.83 -34.07 0.97
N ILE A 363 3.58 -32.99 0.82
CA ILE A 363 3.65 -31.93 1.83
C ILE A 363 2.36 -31.14 1.92
N LYS A 364 1.64 -30.91 0.82
CA LYS A 364 0.28 -30.31 0.87
C LYS A 364 -0.65 -31.10 1.76
N VAL A 365 -0.58 -32.43 1.68
CA VAL A 365 -1.40 -33.31 2.53
C VAL A 365 -0.93 -33.23 3.98
N TRP A 366 0.38 -33.32 4.22
CA TRP A 366 0.96 -33.16 5.57
C TRP A 366 0.72 -31.76 6.16
N GLN A 367 0.56 -30.72 5.35
CA GLN A 367 0.34 -29.35 5.82
C GLN A 367 -0.95 -29.19 6.62
N LYS A 368 -2.03 -29.85 6.19
CA LYS A 368 -3.29 -29.87 6.92
C LYS A 368 -3.12 -30.50 8.31
N VAL A 369 -2.32 -31.57 8.38
CA VAL A 369 -2.08 -32.35 9.59
C VAL A 369 -1.12 -31.60 10.54
N LEU A 370 -0.03 -31.06 10.01
CA LEU A 370 0.97 -30.30 10.76
C LEU A 370 0.45 -28.95 11.28
N GLY A 371 -0.57 -28.37 10.65
CA GLY A 371 -1.26 -27.21 11.21
C GLY A 371 -1.97 -27.51 12.53
N LYS A 372 -2.37 -28.77 12.75
CA LYS A 372 -2.98 -29.26 13.99
C LYS A 372 -1.96 -29.87 14.95
N LEU A 373 -0.88 -30.44 14.41
CA LEU A 373 0.12 -31.21 15.13
C LEU A 373 1.46 -30.49 15.25
N THR A 374 1.94 -30.30 16.48
CA THR A 374 3.31 -29.89 16.79
C THR A 374 4.29 -31.07 16.66
N ILE A 375 4.36 -31.69 15.48
CA ILE A 375 5.35 -32.74 15.17
C ILE A 375 6.49 -32.21 14.30
N SER A 376 7.68 -32.72 14.54
CA SER A 376 8.93 -32.41 13.84
C SER A 376 9.04 -33.18 12.51
N LEU A 377 9.94 -32.73 11.63
CA LEU A 377 10.22 -33.43 10.37
C LEU A 377 10.70 -34.87 10.61
N ASP A 378 11.50 -35.11 11.65
CA ASP A 378 12.00 -36.45 11.94
C ASP A 378 10.87 -37.38 12.40
N GLU A 379 9.87 -36.86 13.12
CA GLU A 379 8.66 -37.62 13.46
C GLU A 379 7.82 -37.92 12.22
N VAL A 380 7.67 -36.97 11.29
CA VAL A 380 6.97 -37.21 10.02
C VAL A 380 7.71 -38.25 9.18
N ARG A 381 9.04 -38.21 9.15
CA ARG A 381 9.86 -39.25 8.49
C ARG A 381 9.64 -40.62 9.13
N ALA A 382 9.58 -40.70 10.46
CA ALA A 382 9.33 -41.94 11.17
C ALA A 382 7.95 -42.51 10.83
N LEU A 383 6.92 -41.66 10.75
CA LEU A 383 5.56 -42.05 10.32
C LEU A 383 5.56 -42.59 8.89
N VAL A 384 6.16 -41.87 7.94
CA VAL A 384 6.22 -42.33 6.55
C VAL A 384 7.03 -43.61 6.41
N ALA A 385 8.14 -43.76 7.15
CA ALA A 385 8.97 -44.96 7.15
C ALA A 385 8.22 -46.21 7.66
N THR A 386 7.22 -46.01 8.53
CA THR A 386 6.34 -47.09 9.01
C THR A 386 5.08 -47.26 8.16
N GLY A 387 5.01 -46.61 6.99
CA GLY A 387 3.90 -46.74 6.05
C GLY A 387 2.67 -45.91 6.40
N HIS A 388 2.76 -44.98 7.36
CA HIS A 388 1.66 -44.07 7.66
C HIS A 388 1.54 -43.00 6.59
N ASP A 389 0.34 -42.87 6.05
CA ASP A 389 -0.05 -41.69 5.30
C ASP A 389 -0.50 -40.55 6.26
N PRO A 390 -0.68 -39.32 5.75
CA PRO A 390 -1.12 -38.19 6.56
C PRO A 390 -2.50 -38.41 7.23
N GLU A 391 -3.41 -39.15 6.59
CA GLU A 391 -4.75 -39.39 7.15
C GLU A 391 -4.66 -40.30 8.38
N ALA A 392 -3.84 -41.35 8.32
CA ALA A 392 -3.55 -42.21 9.45
C ALA A 392 -2.92 -41.40 10.60
N ALA A 393 -1.95 -40.53 10.29
CA ALA A 393 -1.34 -39.66 11.30
C ALA A 393 -2.34 -38.68 11.95
N GLU A 394 -3.27 -38.14 11.15
CA GLU A 394 -4.37 -37.30 11.64
C GLU A 394 -5.29 -38.09 12.60
N LYS A 395 -5.67 -39.34 12.26
CA LYS A 395 -6.47 -40.19 13.15
C LYS A 395 -5.76 -40.51 14.47
N TRP A 396 -4.47 -40.84 14.43
CA TRP A 396 -3.67 -41.04 15.65
C TRP A 396 -3.59 -39.76 16.50
N ALA A 397 -3.51 -38.59 15.86
CA ALA A 397 -3.53 -37.30 16.56
C ALA A 397 -4.87 -36.99 17.23
N GLU A 398 -5.98 -37.32 16.57
CA GLU A 398 -7.34 -37.18 17.08
C GLU A 398 -7.60 -38.12 18.27
N ALA A 399 -6.94 -39.28 18.31
CA ALA A 399 -6.91 -40.13 19.50
C ALA A 399 -6.15 -39.45 20.64
N HIS A 400 -4.91 -39.00 20.38
CA HIS A 400 -4.13 -38.19 21.31
C HIS A 400 -2.91 -37.56 20.59
N PRO A 401 -2.52 -36.30 20.86
CA PRO A 401 -1.36 -35.68 20.18
C PRO A 401 -0.05 -36.45 20.32
N ALA A 402 0.17 -37.12 21.45
CA ALA A 402 1.37 -37.94 21.66
C ALA A 402 1.34 -39.29 20.92
N LEU A 403 0.16 -39.80 20.52
CA LEU A 403 0.06 -40.99 19.69
C LEU A 403 0.46 -40.71 18.24
N ALA A 404 0.33 -39.46 17.79
CA ALA A 404 0.81 -39.06 16.46
C ALA A 404 2.34 -39.09 16.31
N ARG A 405 3.09 -39.37 17.38
CA ARG A 405 4.52 -39.62 17.28
C ARG A 405 4.73 -41.03 16.75
N GLY A 406 5.42 -41.17 15.61
CA GLY A 406 5.59 -42.46 14.94
C GLY A 406 6.13 -43.57 15.83
N SER A 407 7.01 -43.28 16.80
CA SER A 407 7.50 -44.28 17.76
C SER A 407 6.42 -44.79 18.72
N VAL A 408 5.42 -43.98 19.04
CA VAL A 408 4.32 -44.36 19.94
C VAL A 408 3.27 -45.13 19.15
N SER A 409 2.74 -44.58 18.05
CA SER A 409 1.74 -45.30 17.23
C SER A 409 2.26 -46.63 16.72
N GLN A 410 3.55 -46.75 16.39
CA GLN A 410 4.11 -48.01 15.93
C GLN A 410 3.94 -49.15 16.94
N VAL A 411 4.10 -48.86 18.24
CA VAL A 411 3.94 -49.87 19.29
C VAL A 411 2.50 -50.38 19.35
N TRP A 412 1.51 -49.52 19.10
CA TRP A 412 0.10 -49.92 19.02
C TRP A 412 -0.18 -50.75 17.77
N ILE A 413 0.40 -50.37 16.64
CA ILE A 413 0.24 -51.10 15.36
C ILE A 413 0.90 -52.47 15.43
N ASP A 414 2.08 -52.58 16.02
CA ASP A 414 2.78 -53.85 16.24
C ASP A 414 1.95 -54.79 17.13
N ALA A 415 1.07 -54.23 17.97
CA ALA A 415 0.10 -54.96 18.77
C ALA A 415 -1.24 -55.25 18.04
N GLY A 416 -1.38 -54.83 16.78
CA GLY A 416 -2.59 -55.03 15.98
C GLY A 416 -3.73 -54.07 16.31
N LEU A 417 -3.45 -52.94 16.98
CA LEU A 417 -4.45 -51.94 17.34
C LEU A 417 -4.47 -50.76 16.36
N SER A 418 -5.66 -50.30 16.06
CA SER A 418 -5.95 -49.17 15.19
C SER A 418 -5.97 -47.83 15.95
N PRO A 419 -5.97 -46.68 15.24
CA PRO A 419 -6.18 -45.38 15.88
C PRO A 419 -7.50 -45.29 16.66
N ASP A 420 -8.56 -45.94 16.18
CA ASP A 420 -9.87 -45.93 16.81
C ASP A 420 -9.83 -46.67 18.16
N ASP A 421 -9.15 -47.83 18.20
CA ASP A 421 -8.93 -48.56 19.46
C ASP A 421 -8.17 -47.68 20.46
N ALA A 422 -7.09 -47.04 20.01
CA ALA A 422 -6.29 -46.15 20.86
C ALA A 422 -7.08 -44.94 21.36
N GLN A 423 -7.96 -44.39 20.53
CA GLN A 423 -8.85 -43.31 20.94
C GLN A 423 -9.79 -43.77 22.05
N GLU A 424 -10.37 -44.96 21.96
CA GLU A 424 -11.25 -45.49 23.00
C GLU A 424 -10.50 -45.73 24.32
N TRP A 425 -9.29 -46.28 24.27
CA TRP A 425 -8.44 -46.41 25.46
C TRP A 425 -8.08 -45.05 26.07
N VAL A 426 -7.65 -44.08 25.27
CA VAL A 426 -7.30 -42.74 25.77
C VAL A 426 -8.50 -41.99 26.35
N LYS A 427 -9.70 -42.15 25.76
CA LYS A 427 -10.95 -41.57 26.29
C LYS A 427 -11.27 -42.07 27.70
N MET A 428 -10.93 -43.33 28.02
CA MET A 428 -11.11 -43.88 29.37
C MET A 428 -10.12 -43.28 30.37
N ASN A 429 -8.85 -43.22 29.97
CA ASN A 429 -7.80 -42.67 30.81
C ASN A 429 -6.69 -42.09 29.92
N PRO A 430 -6.40 -40.77 29.99
CA PRO A 430 -5.33 -40.15 29.21
C PRO A 430 -3.95 -40.78 29.40
N ALA A 431 -3.68 -41.44 30.54
CA ALA A 431 -2.43 -42.16 30.78
C ALA A 431 -2.25 -43.37 29.84
N PHE A 432 -3.35 -43.93 29.31
CA PHE A 432 -3.31 -45.05 28.36
C PHE A 432 -2.73 -44.70 27.01
N VAL A 433 -2.38 -43.44 26.76
CA VAL A 433 -1.46 -43.07 25.67
C VAL A 433 -0.17 -43.90 25.69
N ASN A 434 0.28 -44.33 26.88
CA ASN A 434 1.35 -45.28 27.04
C ASN A 434 0.84 -46.71 26.86
N TYR A 435 1.13 -47.30 25.70
CA TYR A 435 0.74 -48.67 25.38
C TYR A 435 1.18 -49.70 26.43
N SER A 436 2.28 -49.50 27.17
CA SER A 436 2.70 -50.47 28.19
C SER A 436 1.66 -50.69 29.29
N LEU A 437 0.83 -49.68 29.56
CA LEU A 437 -0.28 -49.80 30.50
C LEU A 437 -1.40 -50.64 29.87
N VAL A 438 -1.81 -50.31 28.63
CA VAL A 438 -2.85 -51.03 27.87
C VAL A 438 -2.49 -52.50 27.64
N LYS A 439 -1.25 -52.76 27.25
CA LYS A 439 -0.71 -54.12 27.08
C LYS A 439 -0.94 -54.97 28.32
N GLY A 440 -0.76 -54.40 29.51
CA GLY A 440 -0.98 -55.13 30.75
C GLY A 440 -2.41 -55.63 30.91
N TRP A 441 -3.41 -54.82 30.53
CA TRP A 441 -4.81 -55.22 30.52
C TRP A 441 -5.07 -56.31 29.48
N LEU A 442 -4.56 -56.14 28.26
CA LEU A 442 -4.72 -57.10 27.17
C LEU A 442 -4.06 -58.46 27.49
N ASP A 443 -2.86 -58.45 28.09
CA ASP A 443 -2.13 -59.66 28.51
C ASP A 443 -2.88 -60.44 29.61
N ASP A 444 -3.70 -59.77 30.43
CA ASP A 444 -4.58 -60.41 31.42
C ASP A 444 -5.92 -60.87 30.81
N GLY A 445 -6.08 -60.75 29.50
CA GLY A 445 -7.31 -61.13 28.78
C GLY A 445 -8.47 -60.17 29.01
N LEU A 446 -8.20 -58.97 29.53
CA LEU A 446 -9.21 -57.93 29.72
C LEU A 446 -9.31 -57.10 28.44
N ASP A 447 -10.48 -57.15 27.81
CA ASP A 447 -10.74 -56.34 26.61
C ASP A 447 -11.06 -54.88 26.96
N GLU A 448 -11.22 -54.07 25.91
CA GLU A 448 -11.59 -52.67 26.02
C GLU A 448 -12.90 -52.45 26.81
N THR A 449 -13.89 -53.34 26.64
CA THR A 449 -15.19 -53.22 27.30
C THR A 449 -15.04 -53.42 28.80
N GLN A 450 -14.25 -54.40 29.21
CA GLN A 450 -13.97 -54.67 30.62
C GLN A 450 -13.16 -53.52 31.23
N ALA A 451 -12.13 -53.03 30.56
CA ALA A 451 -11.38 -51.87 31.02
C ALA A 451 -12.26 -50.61 31.20
N LYS A 452 -13.23 -50.37 30.29
CA LYS A 452 -14.25 -49.30 30.44
C LYS A 452 -15.04 -49.44 31.74
N GLN A 453 -15.49 -50.66 32.04
CA GLN A 453 -16.27 -50.92 33.25
C GLN A 453 -15.43 -50.69 34.52
N TRP A 454 -14.15 -51.09 34.52
CA TRP A 454 -13.24 -50.82 35.63
C TRP A 454 -12.94 -49.34 35.84
N ALA A 455 -12.68 -48.57 34.76
CA ALA A 455 -12.49 -47.14 34.85
C ALA A 455 -13.76 -46.38 35.30
N ALA A 456 -14.94 -46.82 34.83
CA ALA A 456 -16.22 -46.27 35.26
C ALA A 456 -16.46 -46.54 36.76
N ALA A 457 -16.15 -47.74 37.25
CA ALA A 457 -16.24 -48.09 38.67
C ALA A 457 -15.23 -47.29 39.52
N ALA A 458 -13.99 -47.13 39.05
CA ALA A 458 -12.99 -46.28 39.69
C ALA A 458 -13.51 -44.86 39.94
N THR A 459 -14.17 -44.28 38.94
CA THR A 459 -14.73 -42.94 39.00
C THR A 459 -15.99 -42.88 39.89
N ALA A 460 -16.90 -43.84 39.74
CA ALA A 460 -18.18 -43.85 40.47
C ALA A 460 -18.00 -44.03 41.99
N PHE A 461 -16.96 -44.74 42.41
CA PHE A 461 -16.71 -45.06 43.82
C PHE A 461 -15.54 -44.27 44.45
N ASP A 462 -14.98 -43.30 43.71
CA ASP A 462 -13.78 -42.52 44.09
C ASP A 462 -12.60 -43.43 44.50
N GLN A 463 -12.37 -44.47 43.69
CA GLN A 463 -11.32 -45.47 43.89
C GLN A 463 -10.34 -45.44 42.71
N PRO A 464 -9.41 -44.47 42.64
CA PRO A 464 -8.45 -44.39 41.55
C PRO A 464 -7.53 -45.62 41.44
N ALA A 465 -7.40 -46.40 42.54
CA ALA A 465 -6.71 -47.68 42.56
C ALA A 465 -7.34 -48.74 41.63
N LEU A 466 -8.61 -48.62 41.26
CA LEU A 466 -9.25 -49.49 40.27
C LEU A 466 -8.79 -49.24 38.82
N CYS A 467 -8.08 -48.14 38.58
CA CYS A 467 -7.35 -47.92 37.34
C CYS A 467 -5.96 -48.60 37.35
N ASP A 468 -5.51 -49.12 38.50
CA ASP A 468 -4.28 -49.89 38.62
C ASP A 468 -4.57 -51.37 38.35
N ARG A 469 -4.01 -51.87 37.25
CA ARG A 469 -4.07 -53.26 36.83
C ARG A 469 -3.67 -54.22 37.96
N ALA A 470 -2.60 -53.94 38.70
CA ALA A 470 -2.10 -54.84 39.73
C ALA A 470 -3.14 -55.03 40.85
N VAL A 471 -3.86 -53.96 41.17
CA VAL A 471 -4.97 -54.00 42.12
C VAL A 471 -6.10 -54.85 41.54
N VAL A 472 -6.61 -54.52 40.35
CA VAL A 472 -7.72 -55.27 39.72
C VAL A 472 -7.41 -56.77 39.62
N LYS A 473 -6.21 -57.13 39.17
CA LYS A 473 -5.76 -58.52 39.10
C LYS A 473 -5.77 -59.21 40.45
N SER A 474 -5.23 -58.57 41.50
CA SER A 474 -5.21 -59.14 42.85
C SER A 474 -6.62 -59.43 43.38
N TRP A 475 -7.60 -58.59 43.03
CA TRP A 475 -9.00 -58.78 43.42
C TRP A 475 -9.66 -59.93 42.64
N ILE A 476 -9.44 -60.01 41.33
CA ILE A 476 -9.96 -61.11 40.49
C ILE A 476 -9.35 -62.47 40.91
N GLU A 477 -8.07 -62.49 41.23
CA GLU A 477 -7.38 -63.70 41.72
C GLU A 477 -7.84 -64.11 43.12
N ALA A 478 -8.22 -63.15 43.97
CA ALA A 478 -8.76 -63.42 45.30
C ALA A 478 -10.16 -64.03 45.25
N ASP A 479 -11.03 -63.60 44.32
CA ASP A 479 -12.34 -64.23 44.10
C ASP A 479 -12.89 -63.95 42.69
N GLN A 480 -13.43 -64.97 42.02
CA GLN A 480 -13.97 -64.85 40.66
C GLN A 480 -15.14 -63.85 40.54
N ARG A 481 -15.91 -63.60 41.62
CA ARG A 481 -16.98 -62.58 41.62
C ARG A 481 -16.44 -61.16 41.47
N CYS A 482 -15.15 -60.93 41.76
CA CYS A 482 -14.50 -59.66 41.51
C CYS A 482 -14.19 -59.41 40.03
N GLN A 483 -14.65 -60.26 39.12
CA GLN A 483 -14.70 -59.92 37.70
C GLN A 483 -15.70 -58.80 37.40
N ASP A 484 -16.70 -58.58 38.27
CA ASP A 484 -17.59 -57.42 38.19
C ASP A 484 -16.94 -56.18 38.83
N PRO A 485 -16.68 -55.10 38.06
CA PRO A 485 -16.03 -53.91 38.59
C PRO A 485 -16.83 -53.17 39.64
N GLU A 486 -18.18 -53.18 39.55
CA GLU A 486 -19.04 -52.50 40.52
C GLU A 486 -19.00 -53.21 41.88
N MET A 487 -19.10 -54.54 41.87
CA MET A 487 -18.95 -55.36 43.07
C MET A 487 -17.57 -55.17 43.70
N THR A 488 -16.50 -55.18 42.89
CA THR A 488 -15.14 -55.00 43.40
C THR A 488 -14.93 -53.63 44.02
N ALA A 489 -15.45 -52.57 43.40
CA ALA A 489 -15.38 -51.23 43.95
C ALA A 489 -16.08 -51.10 45.32
N LYS A 490 -17.24 -51.74 45.47
CA LYS A 490 -17.95 -51.80 46.76
C LYS A 490 -17.16 -52.58 47.81
N LEU A 491 -16.53 -53.68 47.42
CA LEU A 491 -15.70 -54.48 48.34
C LEU A 491 -14.43 -53.71 48.76
N MET A 492 -13.80 -52.96 47.86
CA MET A 492 -12.62 -52.13 48.18
C MET A 492 -12.88 -51.07 49.25
N GLN A 493 -14.12 -50.58 49.38
CA GLN A 493 -14.47 -49.61 50.42
C GLN A 493 -14.49 -50.21 51.84
N ILE A 494 -14.65 -51.53 51.95
CA ILE A 494 -14.84 -52.21 53.24
C ILE A 494 -13.72 -53.19 53.58
N THR A 495 -12.89 -53.60 52.62
CA THR A 495 -11.80 -54.56 52.85
C THR A 495 -10.62 -54.38 51.91
N SER A 496 -9.49 -54.96 52.30
CA SER A 496 -8.34 -55.20 51.42
C SER A 496 -8.50 -56.54 50.69
N PRO A 497 -7.82 -56.73 49.53
CA PRO A 497 -7.89 -57.99 48.79
C PRO A 497 -7.36 -59.20 49.60
N GLU A 498 -6.44 -58.99 50.54
CA GLU A 498 -5.88 -60.04 51.41
C GLU A 498 -6.90 -60.63 52.40
N LEU A 499 -7.85 -59.80 52.86
CA LEU A 499 -8.89 -60.20 53.79
C LEU A 499 -10.17 -60.67 53.08
N LEU A 500 -10.21 -60.54 51.75
CA LEU A 500 -11.38 -60.82 50.96
C LEU A 500 -11.87 -62.27 51.09
N PRO A 501 -11.02 -63.32 51.05
CA PRO A 501 -11.49 -64.69 51.20
C PRO A 501 -12.17 -64.94 52.56
N GLN A 502 -11.66 -64.32 53.63
CA GLN A 502 -12.20 -64.46 54.98
C GLN A 502 -13.56 -63.78 55.12
N ILE A 503 -13.72 -62.59 54.52
CA ILE A 503 -15.00 -61.88 54.53
C ILE A 503 -16.02 -62.62 53.68
N ILE A 504 -15.60 -63.16 52.54
CA ILE A 504 -16.44 -63.97 51.68
C ILE A 504 -16.93 -65.22 52.40
N GLU A 505 -16.05 -65.95 53.10
CA GLU A 505 -16.39 -67.13 53.90
C GLU A 505 -17.37 -66.80 55.03
N LEU A 506 -17.30 -65.58 55.60
CA LEU A 506 -18.24 -65.10 56.60
C LEU A 506 -19.61 -64.70 56.03
N LEU A 507 -19.68 -64.37 54.74
CA LEU A 507 -20.91 -63.93 54.06
C LEU A 507 -21.66 -65.06 53.35
N THR A 508 -21.01 -66.18 53.06
CA THR A 508 -21.59 -67.41 52.49
C THR A 508 -21.96 -68.41 53.57
#